data_AF-A0A8J5L127-F1
#
_entry.id   AF-A0A8J5L127-F1
#
_cell.length_a   1.000
_cell.length_b   1.000
_cell.length_c   1.000
_cell.angle_alpha   90.00
_cell.angle_beta   90.00
_cell.angle_gamma   90.00
#
_symmetry.space_group_name_H-M   'P 1'
#
loop_
_entity.id
_entity.type
_entity.pdbx_description
1 polymer ?
#
loop_
_entity_poly.entity_id
_entity_poly.type
_entity_poly.pdbx_seq_one_letter_code
_entity_poly.pdbx_strand_id
1 'polypeptide(L)'
;MASSSCLLVIALLSALATLSNAGGIAVYWGQNGNEGSLAGTCDSGLYSYVILSFLTTFGNGQTPVLNLAGHCDPSSGACAALSPQIYLCQSQGIKVFLSLGGAVGSYGLSSSDDAASVA
;
A
#
# COMPACT_ATOMS: atom_id res chain seq x y z
N MET A 1 28.03 6.92 -39.21
CA MET A 1 27.78 5.47 -39.38
C MET A 1 27.93 4.82 -38.02
N ALA A 2 26.85 4.64 -37.26
CA ALA A 2 26.93 3.79 -36.08
C ALA A 2 27.30 2.38 -36.59
N SER A 3 28.42 1.83 -36.12
CA SER A 3 28.87 0.49 -36.49
C SER A 3 27.75 -0.52 -36.22
N SER A 4 27.55 -1.50 -37.12
CA SER A 4 26.59 -2.60 -36.92
C SER A 4 26.74 -3.26 -35.53
N SER A 5 27.96 -3.27 -34.98
CA SER A 5 28.24 -3.74 -33.62
C SER A 5 27.57 -2.89 -32.53
N CYS A 6 27.47 -1.56 -32.68
CA CYS A 6 26.79 -0.71 -31.71
C CYS A 6 25.28 -0.99 -31.67
N LEU A 7 24.65 -1.19 -32.83
CA LEU A 7 23.22 -1.50 -32.90
C LEU A 7 22.90 -2.85 -32.24
N LEU A 8 23.77 -3.85 -32.41
CA LEU A 8 23.62 -5.17 -31.79
C LEU A 8 23.76 -5.10 -30.26
N VAL A 9 24.72 -4.32 -29.76
CA VAL A 9 24.92 -4.11 -28.31
C VAL A 9 23.72 -3.37 -27.70
N ILE A 10 23.19 -2.34 -28.36
CA ILE A 10 21.99 -1.64 -27.90
C ILE A 10 20.79 -2.59 -27.87
N ALA A 11 20.55 -3.36 -28.93
CA ALA A 11 19.45 -4.32 -28.97
C ALA A 11 19.55 -5.38 -27.87
N LEU A 12 20.76 -5.88 -27.60
CA LEU A 12 21.02 -6.83 -26.53
C LEU A 12 20.77 -6.21 -25.14
N LEU A 13 21.28 -5.00 -24.89
CA LEU A 13 21.05 -4.28 -23.63
C LEU A 13 19.56 -3.99 -23.39
N SER A 14 18.80 -3.63 -24.43
CA SER A 14 17.35 -3.45 -24.35
C SER A 14 16.65 -4.75 -23.97
N ALA A 15 17.03 -5.87 -24.61
CA ALA A 15 16.47 -7.19 -24.30
C ALA A 15 16.78 -7.61 -22.86
N LEU A 16 18.02 -7.41 -22.39
CA LEU A 16 18.37 -7.67 -21.00
C LEU A 16 17.60 -6.76 -20.04
N ALA A 17 17.41 -5.47 -20.37
CA ALA A 17 16.63 -4.54 -19.54
C ALA A 17 15.16 -4.98 -19.43
N THR A 18 14.55 -5.49 -20.51
CA THR A 18 13.18 -6.02 -20.48
C THR A 18 13.05 -7.34 -19.73
N LEU A 19 14.12 -8.14 -19.69
CA LEU A 19 14.20 -9.38 -18.93
C LEU A 19 14.56 -9.14 -17.46
N SER A 20 15.06 -7.95 -17.13
CA SER A 20 15.42 -7.55 -15.77
C SER A 20 14.16 -7.24 -14.98
N ASN A 21 13.90 -8.01 -13.94
CA ASN A 21 12.78 -7.76 -13.03
C ASN A 21 13.27 -6.85 -11.90
N ALA A 22 13.20 -5.54 -12.10
CA ALA A 22 13.35 -4.59 -11.00
C ALA A 22 12.17 -4.82 -10.05
N GLY A 23 12.44 -5.28 -8.83
CA GLY A 23 11.38 -5.52 -7.84
C GLY A 23 10.54 -4.27 -7.56
N GLY A 24 9.39 -4.45 -6.93
CA GLY A 24 8.54 -3.32 -6.53
C GLY A 24 8.90 -2.76 -5.16
N ILE A 25 8.73 -1.44 -4.99
CA ILE A 25 8.85 -0.79 -3.67
C ILE A 25 7.48 -0.83 -2.99
N ALA A 26 7.46 -1.20 -1.71
CA ALA A 26 6.28 -1.15 -0.86
C ALA A 26 6.44 -0.05 0.20
N VAL A 27 5.37 0.68 0.47
CA VAL A 27 5.37 1.76 1.47
C VAL A 27 4.20 1.61 2.45
N TYR A 28 4.47 1.85 3.73
CA TYR A 28 3.45 2.03 4.76
C TYR A 28 2.99 3.49 4.74
N TRP A 29 1.68 3.71 4.66
CA TRP A 29 1.07 5.05 4.64
C TRP A 29 -0.07 5.11 5.67
N GLY A 30 -0.19 6.23 6.38
CA GLY A 30 -1.36 6.54 7.20
C GLY A 30 -1.04 6.93 8.64
N GLN A 31 0.20 6.82 9.11
CA GLN A 31 0.54 7.09 10.51
C GLN A 31 1.11 8.48 10.79
N ASN A 32 1.20 9.35 9.79
CA ASN A 32 1.63 10.74 9.97
C ASN A 32 0.82 11.67 9.07
N GLY A 33 0.00 12.55 9.65
CA GLY A 33 -0.82 13.51 8.87
C GLY A 33 -0.02 14.46 7.97
N ASN A 34 1.30 14.55 8.13
CA ASN A 34 2.20 15.34 7.28
C ASN A 34 2.90 14.53 6.18
N GLU A 35 2.58 13.25 5.99
CA GLU A 35 3.21 12.39 4.98
C GLU A 35 2.66 12.58 3.56
N GLY A 36 1.72 13.52 3.39
CA GLY A 36 1.02 13.77 2.13
C GLY A 36 -0.20 12.86 1.94
N SER A 37 -0.96 13.12 0.88
CA SER A 37 -2.17 12.36 0.58
C SER A 37 -1.84 10.97 0.02
N LEU A 38 -2.81 10.06 0.11
CA LEU A 38 -2.71 8.74 -0.53
C LEU A 38 -2.59 8.88 -2.05
N ALA A 39 -3.36 9.80 -2.66
CA ALA A 39 -3.24 10.12 -4.07
C ALA A 39 -1.82 10.59 -4.45
N GLY A 40 -1.24 11.53 -3.70
CA GLY A 40 0.12 12.01 -3.95
C GLY A 40 1.19 10.91 -3.77
N THR A 41 0.96 9.98 -2.85
CA THR A 41 1.81 8.80 -2.69
C THR A 41 1.78 7.93 -3.94
N CYS A 42 0.60 7.68 -4.51
CA CYS A 42 0.44 6.87 -5.71
C CYS A 42 0.96 7.58 -6.97
N ASP A 43 0.64 8.86 -7.14
CA ASP A 43 1.08 9.70 -8.26
C ASP A 43 2.60 9.94 -8.28
N SER A 44 3.31 9.63 -7.20
CA SER A 44 4.78 9.70 -7.16
C SER A 44 5.46 8.76 -8.17
N GLY A 45 4.78 7.68 -8.58
CA GLY A 45 5.34 6.65 -9.45
C GLY A 45 6.43 5.79 -8.80
N LEU A 46 6.67 5.94 -7.49
CA LEU A 46 7.75 5.24 -6.78
C LEU A 46 7.35 3.85 -6.28
N TYR A 47 6.06 3.61 -6.04
CA TYR A 47 5.60 2.45 -5.27
C TYR A 47 4.76 1.50 -6.12
N SER A 48 5.03 0.21 -5.98
CA SER A 48 4.19 -0.86 -6.54
C SER A 48 3.15 -1.36 -5.54
N TYR A 49 3.36 -1.07 -4.25
CA TYR A 49 2.49 -1.47 -3.15
C TYR A 49 2.33 -0.33 -2.15
N VAL A 50 1.09 -0.06 -1.74
CA VAL A 50 0.77 0.85 -0.65
C VAL A 50 0.04 0.08 0.44
N ILE A 51 0.54 0.21 1.67
CA ILE A 51 0.06 -0.52 2.84
C ILE A 51 -0.57 0.50 3.78
N LEU A 52 -1.91 0.56 3.78
CA LEU A 52 -2.69 1.43 4.65
C LEU A 52 -2.56 0.97 6.09
N SER A 53 -2.17 1.88 6.97
CA SER A 53 -1.63 1.55 8.29
C SER A 53 -2.28 2.44 9.35
N PHE A 54 -3.06 1.93 10.30
CA PHE A 54 -3.35 0.51 10.62
C PHE A 54 -4.78 0.25 11.11
N LEU A 55 -5.24 -1.01 10.98
CA LEU A 55 -6.29 -1.54 11.85
C LEU A 55 -5.66 -1.92 13.20
N THR A 56 -5.79 -1.03 14.18
CA THR A 56 -5.05 -1.07 15.46
C THR A 56 -5.74 -1.87 16.56
N THR A 57 -7.04 -2.16 16.39
CA THR A 57 -7.81 -2.97 17.33
C THR A 57 -8.60 -4.01 16.55
N PHE A 58 -8.51 -5.28 16.95
CA PHE A 58 -9.29 -6.39 16.39
C PHE A 58 -9.18 -7.64 17.26
N GLY A 59 -10.11 -8.59 17.05
CA GLY A 59 -10.16 -9.87 17.76
C GLY A 59 -10.60 -9.73 19.23
N ASN A 60 -10.75 -10.87 19.91
CA ASN A 60 -11.27 -11.00 21.27
C ASN A 60 -12.67 -10.35 21.45
N GLY A 61 -13.51 -10.40 20.41
CA GLY A 61 -14.83 -9.76 20.41
C GLY A 61 -14.82 -8.23 20.40
N GLN A 62 -13.66 -7.60 20.18
CA GLN A 62 -13.55 -6.15 20.06
C GLN A 62 -14.12 -5.67 18.71
N THR A 63 -14.76 -4.51 18.70
CA THR A 63 -15.08 -3.82 17.45
C THR A 63 -13.78 -3.35 16.78
N PRO A 64 -13.56 -3.65 15.49
CA PRO A 64 -12.34 -3.22 14.81
C PRO A 64 -12.18 -1.70 14.74
N VAL A 65 -10.96 -1.21 14.97
CA VAL A 65 -10.66 0.24 14.94
C VAL A 65 -9.54 0.53 13.93
N LEU A 66 -9.89 1.31 12.91
CA LEU A 66 -8.93 1.92 12.01
C LEU A 66 -8.29 3.14 12.69
N ASN A 67 -6.99 3.34 12.49
CA ASN A 67 -6.31 4.58 12.86
C ASN A 67 -5.44 5.00 11.67
N LEU A 68 -5.72 6.19 11.12
CA LEU A 68 -4.92 6.81 10.06
C LEU A 68 -4.40 8.17 10.52
N ALA A 69 -3.96 8.22 11.78
CA ALA A 69 -3.43 9.41 12.45
C ALA A 69 -4.28 10.67 12.17
N GLY A 70 -3.70 11.67 11.51
CA GLY A 70 -4.35 12.94 11.21
C GLY A 70 -5.07 13.01 9.86
N HIS A 71 -5.13 11.92 9.09
CA HIS A 71 -5.68 11.96 7.72
C HIS A 71 -7.21 11.99 7.70
N CYS A 72 -7.85 11.28 8.62
CA CYS A 72 -9.30 11.24 8.74
C CYS A 72 -9.72 10.66 10.09
N ASP A 73 -10.93 10.98 10.52
CA ASP A 73 -11.57 10.35 11.67
C ASP A 73 -12.49 9.21 11.22
N PRO A 74 -12.20 7.94 11.58
CA PRO A 74 -13.02 6.81 11.19
C PRO A 74 -14.35 6.74 11.96
N SER A 75 -14.43 7.32 13.16
CA SER A 75 -15.66 7.27 13.98
C SER A 75 -16.81 8.09 13.39
N SER A 76 -16.48 9.14 12.64
CA SER A 76 -17.43 9.95 11.85
C SER A 76 -17.68 9.43 10.43
N GLY A 77 -16.99 8.36 10.02
CA GLY A 77 -17.05 7.85 8.64
C GLY A 77 -16.29 8.70 7.62
N ALA A 78 -15.56 9.73 8.05
CA ALA A 78 -14.84 10.65 7.16
C ALA A 78 -13.76 9.95 6.31
N CYS A 79 -13.23 8.82 6.78
CA CYS A 79 -12.25 8.03 6.03
C CYS A 79 -12.80 7.42 4.71
N ALA A 80 -14.12 7.42 4.48
CA ALA A 80 -14.69 7.05 3.18
C ALA A 80 -14.20 7.95 2.04
N ALA A 81 -13.73 9.17 2.34
CA ALA A 81 -13.11 10.07 1.37
C ALA A 81 -11.79 9.54 0.78
N LEU A 82 -11.19 8.49 1.36
CA LEU A 82 -10.01 7.82 0.83
C LEU A 82 -10.34 6.84 -0.30
N SER A 83 -11.58 6.36 -0.42
CA SER A 83 -11.96 5.36 -1.43
C SER A 83 -11.60 5.79 -2.87
N PRO A 84 -11.89 7.03 -3.33
CA PRO A 84 -11.47 7.47 -4.67
C PRO A 84 -9.94 7.46 -4.86
N GLN A 85 -9.17 7.74 -3.81
CA GLN A 85 -7.70 7.72 -3.88
C GLN A 85 -7.17 6.28 -3.93
N ILE A 86 -7.82 5.34 -3.23
CA ILE A 86 -7.52 3.91 -3.36
C ILE A 86 -7.76 3.44 -4.79
N TYR A 87 -8.90 3.81 -5.40
CA TYR A 87 -9.19 3.49 -6.80
C TYR A 87 -8.19 4.11 -7.77
N LEU A 88 -7.73 5.33 -7.51
CA LEU A 88 -6.65 5.97 -8.28
C LEU A 88 -5.39 5.10 -8.27
N CYS A 89 -4.90 4.72 -7.08
CA CYS A 89 -3.74 3.82 -6.95
C CYS A 89 -3.93 2.50 -7.71
N GLN A 90 -5.09 1.86 -7.53
CA GLN A 90 -5.41 0.59 -8.20
C GLN A 90 -5.44 0.73 -9.73
N SER A 91 -5.99 1.84 -10.25
CA SER A 91 -6.02 2.11 -11.69
C SER A 91 -4.63 2.31 -12.30
N GLN A 92 -3.64 2.69 -11.48
CA GLN A 92 -2.22 2.79 -11.86
C GLN A 92 -1.47 1.46 -11.70
N GLY A 93 -2.16 0.38 -11.34
CA GLY A 93 -1.56 -0.94 -11.12
C GLY A 93 -0.90 -1.12 -9.75
N ILE A 94 -1.05 -0.15 -8.85
CA ILE A 94 -0.53 -0.22 -7.48
C ILE A 94 -1.45 -1.10 -6.64
N LYS A 95 -0.88 -2.08 -5.94
CA LYS A 95 -1.67 -2.92 -5.01
C LYS A 95 -1.79 -2.21 -3.68
N VAL A 96 -3.04 -2.06 -3.21
CA VAL A 96 -3.35 -1.42 -1.94
C VAL A 96 -3.80 -2.49 -0.94
N PHE A 97 -3.15 -2.55 0.22
CA PHE A 97 -3.47 -3.49 1.30
C PHE A 97 -3.81 -2.73 2.59
N LEU A 98 -4.67 -3.31 3.43
CA LEU A 98 -4.87 -2.87 4.81
C LEU A 98 -3.94 -3.68 5.72
N SER A 99 -3.12 -2.99 6.51
CA SER A 99 -2.28 -3.61 7.52
C SER A 99 -3.02 -3.75 8.84
N LEU A 100 -2.93 -4.95 9.43
CA LEU A 100 -3.50 -5.27 10.74
C LEU A 100 -2.39 -5.19 11.79
N GLY A 101 -2.63 -4.45 12.88
CA GLY A 101 -1.73 -4.34 14.02
C GLY A 101 -1.02 -2.98 14.07
N GLY A 102 0.30 -2.99 13.90
CA GLY A 102 1.18 -1.84 14.12
C GLY A 102 1.93 -1.92 15.44
N ALA A 103 2.80 -0.95 15.73
CA ALA A 103 3.61 -0.98 16.96
C ALA A 103 2.79 -0.74 18.25
N VAL A 104 1.62 -0.11 18.11
CA VAL A 104 0.71 0.26 19.21
C VAL A 104 -0.71 -0.13 18.81
N GLY A 105 -1.42 -0.81 19.70
CA GLY A 105 -2.80 -1.26 19.46
C GLY A 105 -3.27 -2.26 20.50
N SER A 106 -4.53 -2.68 20.39
CA SER A 106 -5.14 -3.74 21.21
C SER A 106 -5.66 -4.84 20.29
N TYR A 107 -4.79 -5.77 19.94
CA TYR A 107 -5.12 -6.84 19.00
C TYR A 107 -4.62 -8.20 19.46
N GLY A 108 -5.35 -9.25 19.09
CA GLY A 108 -5.03 -10.63 19.37
C GLY A 108 -6.20 -11.53 18.99
N LEU A 109 -5.89 -12.78 18.64
CA LEU A 109 -6.90 -13.78 18.28
C LEU A 109 -7.02 -14.80 19.41
N SER A 110 -8.20 -14.91 20.00
CA SER A 110 -8.47 -15.82 21.13
C SER A 110 -8.79 -17.25 20.71
N SER A 111 -9.28 -17.45 19.49
CA SER A 111 -9.68 -18.76 18.96
C SER A 111 -9.69 -18.76 17.42
N SER A 112 -9.89 -19.94 16.82
CA SER A 112 -10.15 -20.06 15.37
C SER A 112 -11.41 -19.33 14.93
N ASP A 113 -12.45 -19.34 15.78
CA ASP A 113 -13.73 -18.70 15.47
C ASP A 113 -13.60 -17.17 15.51
N ASP A 114 -12.80 -16.65 16.45
CA ASP A 114 -12.44 -15.24 16.53
C ASP A 114 -11.60 -14.81 15.31
N ALA A 115 -10.63 -15.64 14.91
CA ALA A 115 -9.86 -15.42 13.68
C ALA A 115 -10.76 -15.37 12.43
N ALA A 116 -11.73 -16.29 12.31
CA ALA A 116 -12.68 -16.32 11.21
C ALA A 116 -13.64 -15.13 11.24
N SER A 117 -13.93 -14.56 12.41
CA SER A 117 -14.80 -13.38 12.55
C SER A 117 -14.10 -12.07 12.14
N VAL A 118 -12.76 -12.02 12.20
CA VAL A 118 -11.96 -10.86 11.81
C VAL A 118 -11.64 -10.85 10.31
N ALA A 119 -11.59 -12.02 9.66
CA ALA A 119 -11.24 -12.21 8.26
C ALA A 119 -12.37 -11.85 7.29
#